data_AF-A0A2N1AU66-F1
#
_entry.id   AF-A0A2N1AU66-F1
#
_cell.length_a   1.000
_cell.length_b   1.000
_cell.length_c   1.000
_cell.angle_alpha   90.00
_cell.angle_beta   90.00
_cell.angle_gamma   90.00
#
_symmetry.space_group_name_H-M   'P 1'
#
loop_
_entity.id
_entity.type
_entity.pdbx_description
1 polymer ?
#
loop_
_entity_poly.entity_id
_entity_poly.type
_entity_poly.pdbx_seq_one_letter_code
_entity_poly.pdbx_strand_id
1 'polypeptide(L)'
;MDKEPHLALSETATVRQYRWPDNSLVAEGGPGRIDTQREPLRVVSDNATNPLRVLWLRDSFGTALAPYMALTFEETLQLDYDRTPPKRFAELVEGFAPDLVIITVVERNLGNDFFSALPPSEPAEAPTAEAR
;
A
#
# COMPACT_ATOMS: atom_id res chain seq x y z
N MET A 1 -16.75 2.31 32.56
CA MET A 1 -16.21 2.74 31.25
C MET A 1 -15.06 1.81 30.99
N ASP A 2 -15.34 0.70 30.30
CA ASP A 2 -14.31 -0.26 29.87
C ASP A 2 -13.40 0.46 28.89
N LYS A 3 -12.13 0.62 29.25
CA LYS A 3 -11.11 1.10 28.30
C LYS A 3 -10.95 -0.01 27.26
N GLU A 4 -11.25 0.30 26.01
CA GLU A 4 -10.89 -0.56 24.88
C GLU A 4 -9.42 -0.99 25.03
N PRO A 5 -9.11 -2.28 24.82
CA PRO A 5 -7.73 -2.74 24.86
C PRO A 5 -6.97 -2.07 23.72
N HIS A 6 -6.17 -1.06 24.06
CA HIS A 6 -5.18 -0.51 23.14
C HIS A 6 -4.07 -1.55 23.01
N LEU A 7 -3.97 -2.20 21.85
CA LEU A 7 -2.72 -2.86 21.49
C LEU A 7 -1.63 -1.79 21.57
N ALA A 8 -0.61 -2.04 22.40
CA ALA A 8 0.61 -1.25 22.46
C ALA A 8 1.38 -1.45 21.15
N LEU A 9 0.83 -0.96 20.06
CA LEU A 9 1.47 -0.82 18.76
C LEU A 9 2.56 0.22 18.97
N SER A 10 3.80 -0.27 19.03
CA SER A 10 5.03 0.50 19.28
C SER A 10 4.83 2.01 19.09
N GLU A 11 4.67 2.74 20.21
CA GLU A 11 4.51 4.20 20.21
C GLU A 11 5.76 4.92 19.64
N THR A 12 6.80 4.18 19.24
CA THR A 12 8.09 4.70 18.77
C THR A 12 8.27 4.63 17.26
N ALA A 13 7.34 4.04 16.50
CA ALA A 13 7.46 4.00 15.05
C ALA A 13 6.92 5.30 14.43
N THR A 14 7.81 6.08 13.81
CA THR A 14 7.40 7.16 12.90
C THR A 14 7.04 6.55 11.55
N VAL A 15 5.91 6.99 11.00
CA VAL A 15 5.38 6.63 9.71
C VAL A 15 5.28 7.89 8.87
N ARG A 16 5.90 7.86 7.70
CA ARG A 16 5.88 8.94 6.70
C ARG A 16 5.09 8.47 5.48
N GLN A 17 4.11 9.28 5.09
CA GLN A 17 3.23 9.00 3.97
C GLN A 17 3.55 9.95 2.82
N TYR A 18 3.79 9.40 1.65
CA TYR A 18 4.15 10.12 0.45
C TYR A 18 3.15 9.82 -0.66
N ARG A 19 2.78 10.84 -1.43
CA ARG A 19 2.12 10.62 -2.70
C ARG A 19 3.12 9.99 -3.67
N TRP A 20 2.64 9.03 -4.46
CA TRP A 20 3.44 8.38 -5.48
C TRP A 20 2.96 8.82 -6.89
N PRO A 21 3.86 8.97 -7.87
CA PRO A 21 5.32 8.74 -7.83
C PRO A 21 6.18 9.95 -7.45
N ASP A 22 5.58 11.13 -7.28
CA ASP A 22 6.34 12.39 -7.04
C ASP A 22 7.06 12.46 -5.69
N ASN A 23 6.75 11.55 -4.76
CA ASN A 23 7.28 11.49 -3.40
C ASN A 23 7.04 12.77 -2.58
N SER A 24 5.96 13.50 -2.85
CA SER A 24 5.53 14.61 -2.00
C SER A 24 5.02 14.10 -0.65
N LEU A 25 5.56 14.62 0.45
CA LEU A 25 5.14 14.26 1.81
C LEU A 25 3.70 14.73 2.05
N VAL A 26 2.84 13.79 2.44
CA VAL A 26 1.42 14.01 2.73
C VAL A 26 1.19 14.11 4.23
N ALA A 27 1.81 13.22 5.01
CA ALA A 27 1.65 13.15 6.45
C ALA A 27 2.85 12.48 7.12
N GLU A 28 3.07 12.80 8.39
CA GLU A 28 4.07 12.17 9.26
C GLU A 28 3.51 12.05 10.68
N GLY A 29 3.75 10.92 11.33
CA GLY A 29 3.28 10.66 12.69
C GLY A 29 3.41 9.20 13.10
N GLY A 30 2.63 8.75 14.09
CA GLY A 30 2.59 7.33 14.46
C GLY A 30 1.88 6.43 13.44
N PRO A 31 1.85 5.10 13.65
CA PRO A 31 1.17 4.12 12.80
C PRO A 31 -0.35 4.17 13.00
N GLY A 32 -0.94 5.34 12.78
CA GLY A 32 -2.37 5.58 12.89
C GLY A 32 -3.17 4.92 11.78
N ARG A 33 -4.49 5.15 11.79
CA ARG A 33 -5.36 4.70 10.70
C ARG A 33 -4.95 5.38 9.40
N ILE A 34 -4.67 4.58 8.38
CA ILE A 34 -4.45 5.02 7.00
C ILE A 34 -5.68 4.55 6.22
N ASP A 35 -6.50 5.53 5.83
CA ASP A 35 -7.70 5.26 5.05
C ASP A 35 -7.35 4.65 3.70
N THR A 36 -8.34 4.03 3.07
CA THR A 36 -8.15 3.41 1.75
C THR A 36 -7.93 4.48 0.70
N GLN A 37 -6.89 4.29 -0.11
CA GLN A 37 -6.41 5.31 -1.02
C GLN A 37 -6.89 5.05 -2.44
N ARG A 38 -7.42 6.10 -3.07
CA ARG A 38 -7.79 6.08 -4.51
C ARG A 38 -6.60 6.30 -5.42
N GLU A 39 -5.57 6.97 -4.91
CA GLU A 39 -4.29 7.19 -5.57
C GLU A 39 -3.19 6.48 -4.78
N PRO A 40 -2.08 6.06 -5.42
CA PRO A 40 -1.08 5.27 -4.74
C PRO A 40 -0.39 6.09 -3.65
N LEU A 41 -0.39 5.55 -2.43
CA LEU A 41 0.22 6.17 -1.26
C LEU A 41 1.37 5.29 -0.79
N ARG A 42 2.57 5.86 -0.82
CA ARG A 42 3.77 5.21 -0.30
C ARG A 42 3.89 5.52 1.19
N VAL A 43 4.11 4.49 2.00
CA VAL A 43 4.18 4.57 3.46
C VAL A 43 5.51 3.97 3.89
N VAL A 44 6.32 4.75 4.61
CA VAL A 44 7.66 4.37 5.08
C VAL A 44 7.68 4.41 6.60
N SER A 45 8.21 3.39 7.27
CA SER A 45 8.30 3.33 8.73
C SER A 45 9.72 3.14 9.26
N ASP A 46 10.11 3.97 10.23
CA ASP A 46 11.49 4.04 10.76
C ASP A 46 11.89 2.89 11.70
N ASN A 47 10.99 1.94 11.99
CA ASN A 47 11.26 0.79 12.88
C ASN A 47 10.43 -0.45 12.51
N ALA A 48 10.24 -0.69 11.21
CA ALA A 48 9.51 -1.87 10.77
C ALA A 48 10.24 -3.17 11.14
N THR A 49 9.49 -4.26 11.31
CA THR A 49 10.07 -5.56 11.68
C THR A 49 10.95 -6.19 10.59
N ASN A 50 10.81 -5.74 9.34
CA ASN A 50 11.61 -6.22 8.22
C ASN A 50 11.73 -5.14 7.11
N PRO A 51 12.76 -5.25 6.24
CA PRO A 51 13.06 -4.23 5.24
C PRO A 51 12.31 -4.40 3.91
N LEU A 52 11.27 -5.24 3.85
CA LEU A 52 10.62 -5.55 2.57
C LEU A 52 9.78 -4.37 2.06
N ARG A 53 9.77 -4.22 0.74
CA ARG A 53 8.95 -3.28 -0.01
C ARG A 53 7.71 -3.99 -0.52
N VAL A 54 6.53 -3.61 -0.04
CA VAL A 54 5.28 -4.34 -0.32
C VAL A 54 4.31 -3.49 -1.13
N LEU A 55 3.88 -3.98 -2.30
CA LEU A 55 2.70 -3.44 -2.97
C LEU A 55 1.45 -4.07 -2.33
N TRP A 56 0.66 -3.24 -1.65
CA TRP A 56 -0.51 -3.69 -0.92
C TRP A 56 -1.79 -3.15 -1.53
N LEU A 57 -2.51 -4.01 -2.25
CA LEU A 57 -3.81 -3.68 -2.81
C LEU A 57 -4.92 -4.06 -1.84
N ARG A 58 -5.82 -3.12 -1.52
CA ARG A 58 -6.82 -3.33 -0.47
C ARG A 58 -8.06 -2.45 -0.61
N ASP A 59 -9.21 -3.01 -0.23
CA ASP A 59 -10.44 -2.23 -0.07
C ASP A 59 -10.50 -1.55 1.31
N SER A 60 -11.69 -1.00 1.61
CA SER A 60 -12.01 -0.39 2.90
C SER A 60 -11.81 -1.31 4.11
N PHE A 61 -11.91 -2.64 3.97
CA PHE A 61 -11.67 -3.58 5.08
C PHE A 61 -10.20 -3.62 5.50
N GLY A 62 -9.28 -3.36 4.56
CA GLY A 62 -7.86 -3.25 4.87
C GLY A 62 -7.52 -2.10 5.83
N THR A 63 -8.42 -1.12 6.05
CA THR A 63 -8.17 0.07 6.89
C THR A 63 -7.78 -0.29 8.31
N ALA A 64 -8.38 -1.35 8.85
CA ALA A 64 -8.02 -1.83 10.19
C ALA A 64 -6.60 -2.43 10.24
N LEU A 65 -6.10 -2.95 9.10
CA LEU A 65 -4.77 -3.58 9.02
C LEU A 65 -3.64 -2.58 8.78
N ALA A 66 -3.94 -1.35 8.37
CA ALA A 66 -2.92 -0.37 7.97
C ALA A 66 -1.83 -0.10 9.03
N PRO A 67 -2.17 0.10 10.32
CA PRO A 67 -1.19 0.22 11.39
C PRO A 67 -0.20 -0.95 11.45
N TYR A 68 -0.72 -2.17 11.31
CA TYR A 68 0.08 -3.39 11.41
C TYR A 68 0.96 -3.58 10.19
N MET A 69 0.47 -3.22 8.99
CA MET A 69 1.27 -3.25 7.77
C MET A 69 2.44 -2.26 7.85
N ALA A 70 2.19 -1.03 8.35
CA ALA A 70 3.22 -0.02 8.54
C ALA A 70 4.25 -0.40 9.61
N LEU A 71 3.86 -1.15 10.65
CA LEU A 71 4.77 -1.67 11.66
C LEU A 71 5.52 -2.93 11.22
N THR A 72 4.95 -3.69 10.29
CA THR A 72 5.56 -4.94 9.84
C THR A 72 6.61 -4.68 8.77
N PHE A 73 6.27 -3.90 7.74
CA PHE A 73 7.09 -3.69 6.54
C PHE A 73 7.67 -2.28 6.51
N GLU A 74 8.96 -2.16 6.14
CA GLU A 74 9.65 -0.87 6.05
C GLU A 74 8.98 0.07 5.06
N GLU A 75 8.50 -0.48 3.95
CA GLU A 75 7.89 0.30 2.88
C GLU A 75 6.65 -0.42 2.32
N THR A 76 5.53 0.29 2.25
CA THR A 76 4.33 -0.21 1.56
C THR A 76 3.83 0.81 0.54
N LEU A 77 3.43 0.37 -0.64
CA LEU A 77 2.68 1.17 -1.60
C LEU A 77 1.23 0.69 -1.59
N GLN A 78 0.31 1.56 -1.18
CA GLN A 78 -1.08 1.20 -0.91
C GLN A 78 -2.03 1.81 -1.95
N LEU A 79 -2.94 1.00 -2.48
CA LEU A 79 -3.97 1.44 -3.44
C LEU A 79 -5.19 0.50 -3.38
N ASP A 80 -6.37 1.00 -3.73
CA ASP A 80 -7.55 0.17 -3.94
C ASP A 80 -7.42 -0.75 -5.17
N TYR A 81 -7.66 -2.05 -5.02
CA TYR A 81 -7.59 -3.00 -6.15
C TYR A 81 -8.62 -2.67 -7.25
N ASP A 82 -9.79 -2.11 -6.89
CA ASP A 82 -10.82 -1.69 -7.87
C ASP A 82 -10.34 -0.53 -8.76
N ARG A 83 -9.27 0.16 -8.35
CA ARG A 83 -8.66 1.27 -9.08
C ARG A 83 -7.38 0.86 -9.82
N THR A 84 -7.10 -0.43 -9.87
CA THR A 84 -5.81 -0.97 -10.34
C THR A 84 -6.01 -1.90 -11.53
N PRO A 85 -6.47 -1.43 -12.71
CA PRO A 85 -6.59 -2.29 -13.89
C PRO A 85 -5.23 -2.94 -14.25
N PRO A 86 -5.20 -4.06 -15.00
CA PRO A 86 -3.98 -4.85 -15.20
C PRO A 86 -2.76 -4.05 -15.67
N LYS A 87 -2.95 -3.07 -16.57
CA LYS A 87 -1.87 -2.17 -17.01
C LYS A 87 -1.31 -1.33 -15.85
N ARG A 88 -2.19 -0.70 -15.06
CA ARG A 88 -1.79 0.08 -13.88
C ARG A 88 -1.10 -0.79 -12.83
N PHE A 89 -1.58 -2.03 -12.64
CA PHE A 89 -0.94 -2.97 -11.73
C PHE A 89 0.51 -3.26 -12.17
N ALA A 90 0.72 -3.54 -13.46
CA ALA A 90 2.05 -3.76 -14.02
C ALA A 90 2.95 -2.51 -13.86
N GLU A 91 2.43 -1.31 -14.16
CA GLU A 91 3.16 -0.05 -13.97
C GLU A 91 3.57 0.18 -12.50
N LEU A 92 2.70 -0.19 -11.54
CA LEU A 92 3.02 -0.12 -10.12
C LEU A 92 4.10 -1.13 -9.75
N VAL A 93 4.01 -2.37 -10.23
CA VAL A 93 5.03 -3.40 -9.97
C VAL A 93 6.39 -2.99 -10.55
N GLU A 94 6.42 -2.49 -11.78
CA GLU A 94 7.66 -2.07 -12.44
C GLU A 94 8.25 -0.80 -11.82
N GLY A 95 7.41 0.23 -11.59
CA GLY A 95 7.87 1.52 -11.06
C GLY A 95 8.23 1.46 -9.58
N PHE A 96 7.51 0.67 -8.79
CA PHE A 96 7.79 0.51 -7.36
C PHE A 96 8.84 -0.57 -7.10
N ALA A 97 8.91 -1.63 -7.92
CA ALA A 97 9.75 -2.80 -7.71
C ALA A 97 9.58 -3.42 -6.30
N PRO A 98 8.38 -3.94 -5.96
CA PRO A 98 8.12 -4.58 -4.67
C PRO A 98 8.81 -5.95 -4.56
N ASP A 99 9.23 -6.32 -3.34
CA ASP A 99 9.67 -7.66 -3.00
C ASP A 99 8.47 -8.63 -2.86
N LEU A 100 7.31 -8.08 -2.49
CA LEU A 100 6.08 -8.83 -2.24
C LEU A 100 4.85 -8.04 -2.68
N VAL A 101 3.87 -8.74 -3.25
CA VAL A 101 2.53 -8.19 -3.50
C VAL A 101 1.55 -8.87 -2.56
N ILE A 102 0.77 -8.07 -1.83
CA ILE A 102 -0.32 -8.55 -0.98
C ILE A 102 -1.63 -7.95 -1.49
N ILE A 103 -2.66 -8.79 -1.63
CA ILE A 103 -4.01 -8.35 -1.99
C ILE A 103 -4.95 -8.74 -0.87
N THR A 104 -5.55 -7.75 -0.22
CA THR A 104 -6.57 -7.97 0.81
C THR A 104 -7.94 -7.66 0.22
N VAL A 105 -8.75 -8.70 0.08
CA VAL A 105 -10.08 -8.63 -0.54
C VAL A 105 -11.08 -9.43 0.28
N VAL A 106 -12.30 -8.92 0.40
CA VAL A 106 -13.43 -9.70 0.92
C VAL A 106 -13.91 -10.71 -0.12
N GLU A 107 -14.16 -11.95 0.28
CA GLU A 107 -14.44 -13.07 -0.64
C GLU A 107 -15.54 -12.78 -1.69
N ARG A 108 -16.59 -12.06 -1.30
CA ARG A 108 -17.68 -11.68 -2.22
C ARG A 108 -17.24 -10.82 -3.43
N ASN A 109 -16.06 -10.18 -3.34
CA ASN A 109 -15.51 -9.33 -4.40
C ASN A 109 -14.55 -10.07 -5.34
N LEU A 110 -14.37 -11.39 -5.18
CA LEU A 110 -13.54 -12.19 -6.09
C LEU A 110 -14.09 -12.24 -7.53
N GLY A 111 -15.36 -11.91 -7.74
CA GLY A 111 -15.95 -11.76 -9.07
C GLY A 111 -15.69 -10.40 -9.75
N ASN A 112 -14.91 -9.52 -9.13
CA ASN A 112 -14.58 -8.21 -9.70
C ASN A 112 -13.69 -8.34 -10.96
N ASP A 113 -13.85 -7.41 -11.90
CA ASP A 113 -13.08 -7.33 -13.14
C ASP A 113 -11.57 -7.46 -12.92
N PHE A 114 -11.03 -6.87 -11.85
CA PHE A 114 -9.61 -6.97 -11.47
C PHE A 114 -9.12 -8.43 -11.38
N PHE A 115 -9.92 -9.33 -10.81
CA PHE A 115 -9.55 -10.74 -10.62
C PHE A 115 -9.90 -11.65 -11.81
N SER A 116 -10.67 -11.14 -12.77
CA SER A 116 -11.04 -11.87 -13.99
C SER A 116 -10.24 -11.43 -15.22
N ALA A 117 -9.59 -10.27 -15.15
CA ALA A 117 -8.87 -9.70 -16.27
C ALA A 117 -7.56 -10.45 -16.52
N LEU A 118 -7.23 -10.60 -17.81
CA LEU A 118 -5.93 -11.12 -18.20
C LEU A 118 -4.83 -10.09 -17.93
N PRO A 119 -3.60 -10.54 -17.60
CA PRO A 119 -2.47 -9.64 -17.53
C PRO A 119 -2.24 -8.94 -18.88
N PRO A 120 -1.64 -7.74 -18.88
CA PRO A 120 -1.32 -7.04 -20.13
C PRO A 120 -0.41 -7.91 -21.02
N SER A 121 -0.66 -7.89 -22.32
CA SER A 121 0.11 -8.65 -23.32
C SER A 121 1.48 -8.04 -23.62
N GLU A 122 1.66 -6.77 -23.29
CA GLU A 122 2.90 -6.00 -23.46
C GLU A 122 3.42 -5.59 -22.07
N PRO A 123 4.75 -5.47 -21.88
CA PRO A 123 5.33 -4.93 -20.65
C PRO A 123 4.73 -3.56 -20.33
N ALA A 124 4.65 -3.18 -19.05
CA ALA A 124 4.24 -1.82 -18.75
C ALA A 124 5.33 -0.83 -19.22
N GLU A 125 4.89 0.38 -19.59
CA GLU A 125 5.85 1.47 -19.76
C GLU A 125 6.24 1.92 -18.36
N ALA A 126 7.48 1.67 -17.96
CA ALA A 126 8.03 2.19 -16.72
C ALA A 126 7.80 3.72 -16.69
N PRO A 127 7.34 4.29 -15.56
CA PRO A 127 7.18 5.73 -15.46
C PRO A 127 8.54 6.39 -15.75
N THR A 128 8.56 7.30 -16.72
CA THR A 128 9.75 8.08 -17.07
C THR A 128 10.24 8.78 -15.82
N ALA A 129 11.31 8.25 -15.22
CA ALA A 129 12.04 8.96 -14.19
C ALA A 129 12.69 10.17 -14.87
N GLU A 130 12.01 11.32 -14.84
CA GLU A 130 12.68 12.56 -15.18
C GLU A 130 13.82 12.75 -14.20
N ALA A 131 15.01 12.83 -14.78
CA ALA A 131 16.27 12.86 -14.07
C ALA A 131 16.46 14.17 -13.31
N ARG A 132 16.96 14.02 -12.07
CA ARG A 132 17.69 14.96 -11.19
C ARG A 132 16.90 15.61 -10.06
#